data_AF-A0A268P4T7-F1
#
_entry.id   AF-A0A268P4T7-F1
#
_cell.length_a   1.000
_cell.length_b   1.000
_cell.length_c   1.000
_cell.angle_alpha   90.00
_cell.angle_beta   90.00
_cell.angle_gamma   90.00
#
_symmetry.space_group_name_H-M   'P 1'
#
loop_
_entity.id
_entity.type
_entity.pdbx_description
1 polymer ?
#
loop_
_entity_poly.entity_id
_entity_poly.type
_entity_poly.pdbx_seq_one_letter_code
_entity_poly.pdbx_strand_id
1 'polypeptide(L)' 'MLPKHRLTAGALVRNENNHILLVKHPKRGWELPGGHVEEGESITNFWLGIFYY' A
#
# COMPACT_ATOMS: atom_id res chain seq x y z
N MET A 1 -18.04 14.50 -7.69
CA MET A 1 -18.93 13.33 -7.51
C MET A 1 -18.40 12.53 -6.34
N LEU A 2 -19.25 11.89 -5.53
CA LEU A 2 -18.76 10.91 -4.55
C LEU A 2 -18.19 9.69 -5.32
N PRO A 3 -17.01 9.17 -4.95
CA PRO A 3 -16.44 8.01 -5.64
C PRO A 3 -17.40 6.83 -5.55
N LYS A 4 -17.79 6.25 -6.69
CA LYS A 4 -18.70 5.09 -6.73
C LYS A 4 -18.04 3.81 -6.19
N HIS A 5 -16.72 3.72 -6.34
CA HIS A 5 -15.92 2.59 -5.91
C HIS A 5 -14.63 3.10 -5.26
N ARG A 6 -14.13 2.37 -4.27
CA ARG A 6 -12.80 2.58 -3.69
C ARG A 6 -11.87 1.54 -4.27
N LEU A 7 -10.72 1.98 -4.77
CA LEU A 7 -9.64 1.12 -5.21
C LEU A 7 -8.53 1.15 -4.17
N THR A 8 -8.06 -0.03 -3.76
CA THR A 8 -6.92 -0.18 -2.86
C THR A 8 -5.91 -1.12 -3.48
N ALA A 9 -4.64 -0.89 -3.16
CA ALA A 9 -3.55 -1.76 -3.57
C ALA A 9 -2.69 -2.12 -2.37
N GLY A 10 -2.19 -3.36 -2.35
CA GLY A 10 -1.33 -3.90 -1.30
C GLY A 10 -0.18 -4.71 -1.91
N ALA A 11 0.97 -4.72 -1.25
CA ALA A 11 2.20 -5.36 -1.74
C ALA A 11 2.78 -6.34 -0.72
N LEU A 12 3.27 -7.47 -1.21
CA LEU A 12 4.16 -8.36 -0.47
C LEU A 12 5.60 -8.03 -0.84
N VAL A 13 6.28 -7.28 0.02
CA VAL A 13 7.70 -6.93 -0.19
C VAL A 13 8.56 -7.93 0.57
N ARG A 14 9.56 -8.49 -0.11
CA ARG A 14 10.55 -9.41 0.47
C ARG A 14 11.96 -8.86 0.31
N ASN A 15 12.80 -9.08 1.31
CA ASN A 15 14.24 -8.86 1.17
C ASN A 15 14.96 -10.15 0.71
N GLU A 16 16.27 -10.06 0.50
CA GLU A 16 17.12 -11.17 0.05
C GLU A 16 17.17 -12.34 1.05
N ASN A 17 16.87 -12.08 2.32
CA ASN A 17 16.81 -13.09 3.38
C ASN A 17 15.43 -13.74 3.52
N ASN A 18 14.52 -13.51 2.56
CA ASN A 18 13.12 -13.96 2.57
C ASN A 18 12.25 -13.41 3.73
N HIS A 19 12.69 -12.36 4.42
CA HIS A 19 11.82 -11.66 5.37
C HIS A 19 10.80 -10.82 4.62
N ILE A 20 9.59 -10.72 5.16
CA ILE A 20 8.51 -9.89 4.61
C ILE A 20 8.42 -8.55 5.35
N LEU A 21 8.14 -7.49 4.60
CA LEU A 21 7.82 -6.19 5.18
C LEU A 21 6.37 -6.18 5.68
N LEU A 22 6.17 -5.79 6.94
CA LEU A 22 4.86 -5.57 7.53
C LEU A 22 4.83 -4.21 8.22
N VAL A 23 3.68 -3.54 8.13
CA VAL A 23 3.41 -2.26 8.80
C VAL A 23 2.60 -2.54 10.06
N LYS A 24 3.01 -1.98 11.20
CA LYS A 24 2.28 -2.14 12.48
C LYS A 24 1.22 -1.05 12.63
N HIS A 25 -0.04 -1.41 12.42
CA HIS A 25 -1.17 -0.55 12.75
C HIS A 25 -1.46 -0.59 14.26
N PRO A 26 -1.68 0.56 14.93
CA PRO A 26 -1.80 0.64 16.39
C PRO A 26 -2.97 -0.17 16.97
N LYS A 27 -4.03 -0.43 16.18
CA LYS A 27 -5.21 -1.20 16.60
C LYS A 27 -5.39 -2.55 15.92
N ARG A 28 -4.83 -2.71 14.71
CA ARG A 28 -5.14 -3.84 13.82
C ARG A 28 -3.99 -4.86 13.76
N GLY A 29 -2.84 -4.53 14.35
CA GLY A 29 -1.67 -5.41 14.34
C GLY A 29 -0.84 -5.21 13.08
N TRP A 30 -0.27 -6.29 12.57
CA TRP A 30 0.64 -6.26 11.42
C TRP A 30 -0.12 -6.45 10.11
N GLU A 31 0.16 -5.60 9.13
CA GLU A 31 -0.50 -5.58 7.82
C GLU A 31 0.52 -5.52 6.68
N LEU A 32 0.12 -5.97 5.49
CA LEU A 32 0.89 -5.71 4.27
C LEU A 32 0.91 -4.20 3.96
N PRO A 33 2.04 -3.65 3.45
CA PRO A 33 2.07 -2.30 2.91
C PRO A 33 0.98 -2.09 1.86
N GLY A 34 0.30 -0.96 1.90
CA GLY A 34 -0.77 -0.63 0.98
C GLY A 34 -1.51 0.65 1.32
N GLY A 35 -2.47 1.00 0.48
CA GLY A 35 -3.19 2.27 0.57
C GLY A 35 -4.33 2.38 -0.43
N HIS A 36 -4.97 3.56 -0.42
CA HIS A 36 -5.99 3.93 -1.40
C HIS A 36 -5.31 4.49 -2.64
N VAL A 37 -5.79 4.09 -3.81
CA VAL A 37 -5.32 4.65 -5.08
C VAL A 37 -6.20 5.86 -5.39
N GLU A 38 -5.57 7.01 -5.64
CA GLU A 38 -6.28 8.25 -5.93
C GLU A 38 -6.73 8.31 -7.40
N GLU A 39 -7.75 9.13 -7.68
CA GLU A 39 -8.26 9.28 -9.04
C GLU A 39 -7.20 9.87 -9.98
N GLY A 40 -6.96 9.21 -11.11
CA GLY A 40 -5.92 9.61 -12.07
C GLY A 40 -4.51 9.18 -11.69
N GLU A 41 -4.31 8.55 -10.53
CA GLU A 41 -3.02 8.00 -10.13
C GLU A 41 -2.69 6.73 -10.91
N SER A 42 -1.48 6.65 -11.46
CA SER A 42 -0.97 5.42 -12.04
C SER A 42 -0.53 4.47 -10.93
N ILE A 43 -0.59 3.15 -11.17
CA ILE A 43 -0.12 2.15 -10.19
C ILE A 43 1.34 2.42 -9.78
N THR A 44 2.19 2.83 -10.73
CA THR A 44 3.59 3.17 -10.44
C THR A 44 3.71 4.40 -9.52
N ASN A 45 2.93 5.46 -9.78
CA ASN A 45 2.96 6.66 -8.95
C ASN A 45 2.45 6.37 -7.53
N PHE A 46 1.41 5.55 -7.41
CA PHE A 46 0.91 5.07 -6.11
C PHE A 46 2.03 4.40 -5.28
N TRP A 47 2.82 3.51 -5.89
CA TRP A 47 3.92 2.85 -5.17
C TRP A 47 5.05 3.79 -4.79
N LEU A 48 5.33 4.83 -5.59
CA LEU A 48 6.26 5.88 -5.19
C LEU A 48 5.79 6.56 -3.90
N GLY A 49 4.50 6.87 -3.80
CA GLY A 49 3.86 7.43 -2.60
C GLY A 49 4.02 6.56 -1.36
N ILE A 50 3.89 5.24 -1.49
CA ILE A 50 3.90 4.30 -0.36
C ILE A 50 5.31 3.93 0.12
N PHE A 51 6.29 3.85 -0.77
CA PHE A 51 7.64 3.33 -0.44
C PHE A 51 8.72 4.39 -0.29
N TYR A 52 8.49 5.64 -0.74
CA TYR A 52 9.51 6.70 -0.73
C TYR A 52 9.17 7.90 0.17
N TYR A 53 8.00 7.91 0.81
CA TYR A 53 7.56 8.96 1.74
C TYR A 53 7.28 8.42 3.15
#